data_AF-A0A7D5MP14-F1
#
_entry.id   AF-A0A7D5MP14-F1
#
_cell.length_a   1.000
_cell.length_b   1.000
_cell.length_c   1.000
_cell.angle_alpha   90.00
_cell.angle_beta   90.00
_cell.angle_gamma   90.00
#
_symmetry.space_group_name_H-M   'P 1'
#
loop_
_entity.id
_entity.type
_entity.pdbx_description
1 polymer ?
#
loop_
_entity_poly.entity_id
_entity_poly.type
_entity_poly.pdbx_seq_one_letter_code
_entity_poly.pdbx_strand_id
1 'polypeptide(L)'
;MTACNQSQNDGKAALKIAFDQEPRTLDPRQGTDLQTANVLQMLYEGLMRIDYHGQVVPGIAESYDLSSDLKTYTFILRETTWSDGTALTAKDFEETWKSLLNPSFPAPNAYQFYYIKGAKAYKEGKGKIEDVGIKSLDPKHLVVELESPAPFFPKLVASFFICPLVPSYES
;
A
#
# COMPACT_ATOMS: atom_id res chain seq x y z
N MET A 1 16.32 55.67 17.79
CA MET A 1 17.14 54.46 17.65
C MET A 1 16.22 53.26 17.58
N THR A 2 16.43 52.49 16.53
CA THR A 2 15.76 51.28 16.06
C THR A 2 15.72 50.15 17.11
N ALA A 3 14.67 49.31 17.08
CA ALA A 3 14.81 47.85 16.94
C ALA A 3 13.44 47.14 16.94
N CYS A 4 13.02 46.67 15.76
CA CYS A 4 12.13 45.52 15.61
C CYS A 4 12.87 44.26 16.09
N ASN A 5 12.23 43.44 16.92
CA ASN A 5 12.75 42.12 17.25
C ASN A 5 12.15 41.10 16.25
N GLN A 6 13.00 40.62 15.34
CA GLN A 6 12.68 39.55 14.40
C GLN A 6 12.55 38.23 15.18
N SER A 7 11.42 37.55 15.07
CA SER A 7 11.26 36.17 15.51
C SER A 7 12.18 35.28 14.67
N GLN A 8 13.29 34.84 15.25
CA GLN A 8 14.18 33.84 14.68
C GLN A 8 13.43 32.50 14.58
N ASN A 9 13.31 31.98 13.37
CA ASN A 9 12.77 30.65 13.11
C ASN A 9 13.91 29.63 13.27
N ASP A 10 14.04 29.06 14.48
CA ASP A 10 15.03 28.04 14.83
C ASP A 10 14.71 26.69 14.15
N GLY A 11 14.91 26.58 12.84
CA GLY A 11 15.34 25.39 12.08
C GLY A 11 14.79 23.97 12.36
N LYS A 12 13.77 23.78 13.20
CA LYS A 12 13.16 22.48 13.51
C LYS A 12 11.68 22.56 13.23
N ALA A 13 11.29 22.15 12.02
CA ALA A 13 9.89 21.86 11.72
C ALA A 13 9.44 20.67 12.59
N ALA A 14 8.76 20.96 13.70
CA ALA A 14 8.24 19.97 14.61
C ALA A 14 6.71 20.05 14.63
N LEU A 15 6.06 18.95 14.25
CA LEU A 15 4.61 18.79 14.36
C LEU A 15 4.31 17.86 15.54
N LYS A 16 3.47 18.31 16.47
CA LYS A 16 2.98 17.50 17.60
C LYS A 16 1.52 17.16 17.35
N ILE A 17 1.22 15.87 17.19
CA ILE A 17 -0.14 15.35 16.99
C ILE A 17 -0.53 14.59 18.26
N ALA A 18 -1.69 14.92 18.82
CA ALA A 18 -2.27 14.19 19.94
C ALA A 18 -3.20 13.10 19.38
N PHE A 19 -3.01 11.87 19.84
CA PHE A 19 -3.94 10.76 19.60
C PHE A 19 -4.74 10.51 20.88
N ASP A 20 -6.03 10.24 20.73
CA ASP A 20 -6.94 9.92 21.84
C ASP A 20 -6.78 8.47 22.32
N GLN A 21 -6.28 7.58 21.45
CA GLN A 21 -5.95 6.19 21.74
C GLN A 21 -4.66 5.77 21.02
N GLU A 22 -3.97 4.78 21.57
CA GLU A 22 -2.82 4.15 20.92
C GLU A 22 -3.26 3.34 19.68
N PRO A 23 -2.46 3.31 18.59
CA PRO A 23 -2.74 2.45 17.46
C PRO A 23 -2.71 0.99 17.90
N ARG A 24 -3.69 0.19 17.48
CA ARG A 24 -3.80 -1.23 17.87
C ARG A 24 -2.72 -2.11 17.27
N THR A 25 -2.22 -1.71 16.10
CA THR A 25 -1.19 -2.42 15.35
C THR A 25 -0.44 -1.45 14.43
N LEU A 26 0.80 -1.80 14.12
CA LEU A 26 1.61 -1.17 13.07
C LEU A 26 1.76 -2.09 11.83
N ASP A 27 1.14 -3.28 11.84
CA ASP A 27 1.04 -4.11 10.63
C ASP A 27 -0.13 -3.58 9.77
N PRO A 28 0.13 -3.05 8.57
CA PRO A 28 -0.90 -2.50 7.69
C PRO A 28 -1.95 -3.53 7.30
N ARG A 29 -1.61 -4.82 7.26
CA ARG A 29 -2.53 -5.90 6.87
C ARG A 29 -3.63 -6.13 7.94
N GLN A 30 -3.43 -5.65 9.15
CA GLN A 30 -4.32 -5.86 10.30
C GLN A 30 -5.03 -4.58 10.79
N GLY A 31 -4.64 -3.41 10.29
CA GLY A 31 -5.22 -2.13 10.70
C GLY A 31 -6.70 -1.97 10.32
N THR A 32 -7.54 -1.62 11.29
CA THR A 32 -9.00 -1.45 11.09
C THR A 32 -9.58 -0.18 11.71
N ASP A 33 -8.92 0.38 12.73
CA ASP A 33 -9.32 1.61 13.39
C ASP A 33 -8.63 2.85 12.79
N LEU A 34 -9.21 4.02 13.07
CA LEU A 34 -8.79 5.30 12.51
C LEU A 34 -7.40 5.73 13.02
N GLN A 35 -7.08 5.40 14.27
CA GLN A 35 -5.82 5.77 14.91
C GLN A 35 -4.66 5.00 14.28
N THR A 36 -4.80 3.68 14.12
CA THR A 36 -3.88 2.88 13.32
C THR A 36 -3.81 3.39 11.88
N ALA A 37 -4.93 3.72 11.23
CA ALA A 37 -4.92 4.25 9.87
C ALA A 37 -4.10 5.55 9.74
N ASN A 38 -4.26 6.49 10.68
CA ASN A 38 -3.53 7.75 10.69
C ASN A 38 -2.03 7.53 10.81
N VAL A 39 -1.60 6.64 11.72
CA VAL A 39 -0.18 6.33 11.90
C VAL A 39 0.37 5.61 10.68
N LEU A 40 -0.33 4.61 10.15
CA LEU A 40 0.12 3.84 8.99
C LEU A 40 0.22 4.69 7.72
N GLN A 41 -0.70 5.63 7.49
CA GLN A 41 -0.62 6.58 6.37
C GLN A 41 0.59 7.52 6.45
N MET A 42 1.16 7.71 7.65
CA MET A 42 2.41 8.47 7.82
C MET A 42 3.65 7.61 7.60
N LEU A 43 3.55 6.29 7.81
CA LEU A 43 4.67 5.35 7.77
C LEU A 43 4.83 4.66 6.41
N TYR A 44 3.74 4.49 5.67
CA TYR A 44 3.70 3.70 4.46
C TYR A 44 3.10 4.47 3.29
N GLU A 45 3.53 4.10 2.08
CA GLU A 45 3.00 4.62 0.81
C GLU A 45 2.48 3.43 -0.03
N GLY A 46 1.31 3.60 -0.65
CA GLY A 46 0.72 2.59 -1.55
C GLY A 46 1.28 2.67 -2.98
N LEU A 47 0.76 1.86 -3.89
CA LEU A 47 1.08 1.99 -5.32
C LEU A 47 0.61 3.36 -5.84
N MET A 48 -0.62 3.73 -5.46
CA MET A 48 -1.20 5.05 -5.72
C MET A 48 -1.35 5.80 -4.39
N ARG A 49 -1.80 7.05 -4.44
CA ARG A 49 -2.25 7.80 -3.25
C ARG A 49 -3.46 8.66 -3.57
N ILE A 50 -4.12 9.12 -2.53
CA ILE A 50 -5.20 10.12 -2.63
C ILE A 50 -4.62 11.47 -2.23
N ASP A 51 -4.72 12.47 -3.10
CA ASP A 51 -4.27 13.83 -2.79
C ASP A 51 -5.27 14.61 -1.93
N TYR A 52 -4.93 15.86 -1.58
CA TYR A 52 -5.77 16.72 -0.76
C TYR A 52 -7.09 17.14 -1.45
N HIS A 53 -7.23 16.92 -2.76
CA HIS A 53 -8.46 17.11 -3.52
C HIS A 53 -9.29 15.82 -3.64
N GLY A 54 -8.83 14.71 -3.05
CA GLY A 54 -9.50 13.42 -3.15
C GLY A 54 -9.22 12.69 -4.48
N GLN A 55 -8.25 13.14 -5.26
CA GLN A 55 -7.89 12.54 -6.55
C GLN A 55 -6.86 11.43 -6.37
N VAL A 56 -6.99 10.37 -7.18
CA VAL A 56 -5.98 9.31 -7.23
C VAL A 56 -4.80 9.80 -8.04
N VAL A 57 -3.63 9.86 -7.42
CA VAL A 57 -2.37 10.32 -8.03
C VAL A 57 -1.25 9.28 -7.80
N PRO A 58 -0.14 9.34 -8.55
CA PRO A 58 0.98 8.41 -8.37
C PRO A 58 1.54 8.40 -6.94
N GLY A 59 1.72 7.20 -6.39
CA GLY A 59 2.40 6.89 -5.13
C GLY A 59 3.75 6.22 -5.43
N ILE A 60 3.99 5.00 -4.94
CA ILE A 60 5.18 4.21 -5.32
C ILE A 60 5.17 3.84 -6.81
N ALA A 61 4.00 3.56 -7.38
CA ALA A 61 3.87 3.48 -8.83
C ALA A 61 3.90 4.89 -9.44
N GLU A 62 4.76 5.11 -10.43
CA GLU A 62 4.80 6.36 -11.19
C GLU A 62 3.70 6.41 -12.26
N SER A 63 3.31 5.24 -12.77
CA SER A 63 2.24 5.07 -13.75
C SER A 63 1.72 3.62 -13.75
N TYR A 64 0.65 3.37 -14.50
CA TYR A 64 0.20 2.02 -14.79
C TYR A 64 -0.42 1.96 -16.18
N ASP A 65 -0.30 0.79 -16.81
CA ASP A 65 -1.02 0.45 -18.03
C ASP A 65 -2.22 -0.43 -17.71
N LEU A 66 -3.32 -0.24 -18.44
CA LEU A 66 -4.52 -1.07 -18.36
C LEU A 66 -4.74 -1.79 -19.69
N SER A 67 -4.91 -3.11 -19.63
CA SER A 67 -5.19 -3.93 -20.80
C SER A 67 -6.50 -3.55 -21.49
N SER A 68 -6.61 -3.89 -22.77
CA SER A 68 -7.81 -3.59 -23.59
C SER A 68 -9.11 -4.22 -23.06
N ASP A 69 -9.03 -5.32 -22.32
CA ASP A 69 -10.16 -5.98 -21.67
C ASP A 69 -10.47 -5.43 -20.26
N LEU A 70 -9.72 -4.41 -19.82
CA LEU A 70 -9.85 -3.70 -18.55
C LEU A 70 -9.64 -4.57 -17.31
N LYS A 71 -8.93 -5.70 -17.44
CA LYS A 71 -8.73 -6.67 -16.35
C LYS A 71 -7.30 -6.75 -15.85
N THR A 72 -6.31 -6.30 -16.61
CA THR A 72 -4.90 -6.42 -16.23
C THR A 72 -4.30 -5.04 -16.06
N TYR A 73 -3.88 -4.75 -14.84
CA TYR A 73 -3.08 -3.57 -14.51
C TYR A 73 -1.59 -3.95 -14.48
N THR A 74 -0.76 -3.16 -15.13
CA THR A 74 0.71 -3.25 -15.01
C THR A 74 1.21 -1.96 -14.38
N PHE A 75 1.56 -2.00 -13.11
CA PHE A 75 2.12 -0.85 -12.39
C PHE A 75 3.62 -0.76 -12.62
N ILE A 76 4.09 0.45 -12.92
CA ILE A 76 5.50 0.78 -13.10
C ILE A 76 5.93 1.53 -11.84
N LEU A 77 6.84 0.92 -11.07
CA LEU A 77 7.34 1.44 -9.81
C LEU A 77 8.52 2.38 -10.06
N ARG A 78 8.54 3.49 -9.31
CA ARG A 78 9.71 4.37 -9.26
C ARG A 78 10.86 3.69 -8.51
N GLU A 79 12.09 4.17 -8.74
CA GLU A 79 13.21 3.77 -7.89
C GLU A 79 13.04 4.38 -6.49
N THR A 80 12.94 3.52 -5.49
CA THR A 80 12.77 3.92 -4.09
C THR A 80 13.40 2.90 -3.17
N THR A 81 13.67 3.33 -1.93
CA THR A 81 14.25 2.49 -0.89
C THR A 81 13.38 2.51 0.35
N TRP A 82 13.43 1.44 1.11
CA TRP A 82 12.98 1.39 2.49
C TRP A 82 13.81 2.31 3.38
N SER A 83 13.32 2.56 4.59
CA SER A 83 14.01 3.42 5.57
C SER A 83 15.38 2.91 6.00
N ASP A 84 15.65 1.61 5.83
CA ASP A 84 16.95 0.98 6.08
C ASP A 84 17.92 1.05 4.89
N GLY A 85 17.48 1.63 3.76
CA GLY A 85 18.24 1.76 2.53
C GLY A 85 18.12 0.57 1.57
N THR A 86 17.40 -0.49 1.92
CA THR A 86 17.13 -1.60 1.00
C THR A 86 16.21 -1.15 -0.14
N ALA A 87 16.43 -1.66 -1.35
CA ALA A 87 15.60 -1.30 -2.50
C ALA A 87 14.16 -1.84 -2.31
N LEU A 88 13.16 -1.00 -2.54
CA LEU A 88 11.77 -1.42 -2.56
C LEU A 88 11.42 -1.87 -3.99
N THR A 89 10.86 -3.07 -4.13
CA THR A 89 10.60 -3.71 -5.42
C THR A 89 9.16 -4.17 -5.58
N ALA A 90 8.75 -4.47 -6.81
CA ALA A 90 7.45 -5.06 -7.12
C ALA A 90 7.22 -6.40 -6.38
N LYS A 91 8.31 -7.11 -6.08
CA LYS A 91 8.25 -8.37 -5.34
C LYS A 91 7.76 -8.16 -3.90
N ASP A 92 8.11 -7.05 -3.26
CA ASP A 92 7.67 -6.75 -1.89
C ASP A 92 6.15 -6.60 -1.83
N PHE A 93 5.54 -5.97 -2.85
CA PHE A 93 4.09 -5.89 -2.99
C PHE A 93 3.47 -7.27 -3.23
N GLU A 94 4.04 -8.07 -4.15
CA GLU A 94 3.54 -9.41 -4.43
C GLU A 94 3.50 -10.29 -3.18
N GLU A 95 4.60 -10.33 -2.43
CA GLU A 95 4.72 -11.14 -1.20
C GLU A 95 3.75 -10.63 -0.13
N THR A 96 3.70 -9.32 0.12
CA THR A 96 2.82 -8.74 1.14
C THR A 96 1.34 -8.97 0.83
N TRP A 97 0.93 -8.88 -0.44
CA TRP A 97 -0.46 -9.08 -0.81
C TRP A 97 -0.84 -10.56 -0.75
N LYS A 98 0.07 -11.44 -1.14
CA LYS A 98 -0.11 -12.90 -1.00
C LYS A 98 -0.13 -13.34 0.46
N SER A 99 0.69 -12.75 1.33
CA SER A 99 0.70 -13.02 2.77
C SER A 99 -0.64 -12.62 3.41
N LEU A 100 -1.19 -11.47 3.01
CA LEU A 100 -2.50 -11.00 3.46
C LEU A 100 -3.63 -11.96 3.05
N LEU A 101 -3.50 -12.55 1.87
CA LEU A 101 -4.43 -13.56 1.34
C LEU A 101 -4.22 -14.96 1.90
N ASN A 102 -3.13 -15.23 2.63
CA ASN A 102 -2.89 -16.52 3.26
C ASN A 102 -4.07 -16.89 4.19
N PRO A 103 -4.71 -18.07 4.04
CA PRO A 103 -5.85 -18.49 4.86
C PRO A 103 -5.58 -18.47 6.37
N SER A 104 -4.35 -18.73 6.79
CA SER A 104 -3.96 -18.76 8.19
C SER A 104 -3.72 -17.37 8.79
N PHE A 105 -3.57 -16.33 7.96
CA PHE A 105 -3.29 -14.98 8.43
C PHE A 105 -4.58 -14.20 8.72
N PRO A 106 -4.75 -13.61 9.92
CA PRO A 106 -5.94 -12.83 10.26
C PRO A 106 -5.90 -11.45 9.61
N ALA A 107 -6.36 -11.36 8.36
CA ALA A 107 -6.48 -10.10 7.62
C ALA A 107 -7.94 -9.63 7.55
N PRO A 108 -8.39 -8.71 8.43
CA PRO A 108 -9.77 -8.25 8.49
C PRO A 108 -10.24 -7.58 7.19
N ASN A 109 -9.31 -6.98 6.43
CA ASN A 109 -9.60 -6.32 5.15
C ASN A 109 -9.28 -7.18 3.91
N ALA A 110 -9.05 -8.49 4.07
CA ALA A 110 -8.72 -9.38 2.94
C ALA A 110 -9.78 -9.39 1.83
N TYR A 111 -11.04 -9.17 2.18
CA TYR A 111 -12.14 -9.11 1.21
C TYR A 111 -11.95 -8.01 0.14
N GLN A 112 -11.15 -6.98 0.43
CA GLN A 112 -10.89 -5.92 -0.53
C GLN A 112 -10.05 -6.40 -1.72
N PHE A 113 -9.29 -7.49 -1.56
CA PHE A 113 -8.51 -8.11 -2.63
C PHE A 113 -9.32 -9.08 -3.49
N TYR A 114 -10.58 -9.36 -3.16
CA TYR A 114 -11.37 -10.39 -3.85
C TYR A 114 -11.74 -10.04 -5.30
N TYR A 115 -11.46 -8.81 -5.74
CA TYR A 115 -11.53 -8.42 -7.15
C TYR A 115 -10.36 -8.96 -7.98
N ILE A 116 -9.25 -9.31 -7.32
CA ILE A 116 -8.09 -9.94 -7.95
C ILE A 116 -8.41 -11.39 -8.21
N LYS A 117 -8.03 -11.85 -9.40
CA LYS A 117 -8.24 -13.22 -9.85
C LYS A 117 -7.71 -14.22 -8.83
N GLY A 118 -8.52 -15.21 -8.47
CA GLY A 118 -8.15 -16.29 -7.55
C GLY A 118 -8.00 -15.89 -6.07
N ALA A 119 -7.98 -14.59 -5.73
CA ALA A 119 -7.70 -14.12 -4.37
C ALA A 119 -8.72 -14.63 -3.33
N LYS A 120 -10.02 -14.57 -3.66
CA LYS A 120 -11.08 -15.09 -2.80
C LYS A 120 -10.98 -16.59 -2.60
N ALA A 121 -10.80 -17.34 -3.69
CA ALA A 121 -10.70 -18.80 -3.64
C ALA A 121 -9.50 -19.23 -2.79
N TYR A 122 -8.35 -18.57 -2.96
CA TYR A 122 -7.17 -18.82 -2.14
C TYR A 122 -7.43 -18.51 -0.66
N LYS A 123 -7.96 -17.32 -0.32
CA LYS A 123 -8.24 -16.94 1.08
C LYS A 123 -9.22 -17.88 1.78
N GLU A 124 -10.21 -18.41 1.06
CA GLU A 124 -11.17 -19.38 1.58
C GLU A 124 -10.63 -20.83 1.63
N GLY A 125 -9.37 -21.07 1.27
CA GLY A 125 -8.76 -22.40 1.26
C GLY A 125 -9.25 -23.32 0.13
N LYS A 126 -9.87 -22.74 -0.92
CA LYS A 126 -10.45 -23.45 -2.07
C LYS A 126 -9.64 -23.31 -3.36
N GLY A 127 -8.59 -22.50 -3.36
CA GLY A 127 -7.69 -22.25 -4.49
C GLY A 127 -6.23 -22.32 -4.06
N LYS A 128 -5.32 -22.19 -5.03
CA LYS A 128 -3.87 -22.19 -4.75
C LYS A 128 -3.29 -20.78 -4.88
N ILE A 129 -2.14 -20.55 -4.27
CA ILE A 129 -1.48 -19.24 -4.30
C ILE A 129 -1.02 -18.88 -5.72
N GLU A 130 -0.74 -19.88 -6.55
CA GLU A 130 -0.33 -19.72 -7.95
C GLU A 130 -1.49 -19.24 -8.84
N ASP A 131 -2.73 -19.44 -8.41
CA ASP A 131 -3.92 -18.97 -9.12
C ASP A 131 -4.23 -17.50 -8.81
N VAL A 132 -3.54 -16.91 -7.81
CA VAL A 132 -3.72 -15.51 -7.43
C VAL A 132 -3.05 -14.61 -8.47
N GLY A 133 -3.84 -13.75 -9.10
CA GLY A 133 -3.43 -12.83 -10.17
C GLY A 133 -2.56 -11.66 -9.72
N ILE A 134 -1.49 -11.91 -8.97
CA ILE A 134 -0.49 -10.92 -8.54
C ILE A 134 0.88 -11.48 -8.88
N LYS A 135 1.63 -10.74 -9.70
CA LYS A 135 2.95 -11.19 -10.16
C LYS A 135 3.88 -10.02 -10.41
N SER A 136 5.05 -10.05 -9.80
CA SER A 136 6.19 -9.23 -10.21
C SER A 136 6.84 -9.82 -11.46
N LEU A 137 6.96 -9.03 -12.52
CA LEU A 137 7.70 -9.44 -13.73
C LEU A 137 9.21 -9.21 -13.55
N ASP A 138 9.54 -8.11 -12.89
CA ASP A 138 10.87 -7.66 -12.54
C ASP A 138 10.75 -6.67 -11.36
N PRO A 139 11.87 -6.11 -10.84
CA PRO A 139 11.81 -5.22 -9.68
C PRO A 139 10.91 -3.99 -9.82
N LYS A 140 10.58 -3.54 -11.04
CA LYS A 140 9.80 -2.33 -11.29
C LYS A 140 8.39 -2.60 -11.81
N HIS A 141 8.08 -3.80 -12.28
CA HIS A 141 6.80 -4.08 -12.91
C HIS A 141 5.97 -5.07 -12.10
N LEU A 142 4.87 -4.58 -11.52
CA LEU A 142 3.87 -5.39 -10.83
C LEU A 142 2.63 -5.56 -11.71
N VAL A 143 2.30 -6.79 -12.06
CA VAL A 143 1.10 -7.15 -12.81
C VAL A 143 0.02 -7.65 -11.86
N VAL A 144 -1.19 -7.11 -12.02
CA VAL A 144 -2.38 -7.52 -11.28
C VAL A 144 -3.50 -7.85 -12.26
N GLU A 145 -3.98 -9.09 -12.21
CA GLU A 145 -5.11 -9.59 -12.99
C GLU A 145 -6.37 -9.63 -12.12
N LEU A 146 -7.45 -9.04 -12.63
CA LEU A 146 -8.75 -8.96 -11.96
C LEU A 146 -9.74 -9.99 -12.51
N GLU A 147 -10.67 -10.44 -11.67
CA GLU A 147 -11.79 -11.31 -12.08
C GLU A 147 -12.69 -10.63 -13.13
N SER A 148 -12.90 -9.32 -12.96
CA SER A 148 -13.75 -8.49 -13.81
C SER A 148 -13.25 -7.05 -13.85
N PRO A 149 -13.64 -6.24 -14.86
CA PRO A 149 -13.26 -4.84 -14.93
C PRO A 149 -13.64 -4.08 -13.64
N ALA A 150 -12.65 -3.47 -12.99
CA ALA A 150 -12.84 -2.67 -11.79
C ALA A 150 -12.19 -1.28 -11.96
N PRO A 151 -12.93 -0.28 -12.44
CA PRO A 151 -12.41 1.08 -12.64
C PRO A 151 -11.94 1.76 -11.34
N PHE A 152 -12.43 1.31 -10.19
CA PHE A 152 -12.03 1.81 -8.88
C PHE A 152 -10.72 1.20 -8.37
N PHE A 153 -10.11 0.24 -9.08
CA PHE A 153 -8.92 -0.48 -8.62
C PHE A 153 -7.72 0.45 -8.31
N PRO A 154 -7.41 1.48 -9.12
CA PRO A 154 -6.38 2.47 -8.77
C PRO A 154 -6.64 3.19 -7.44
N LYS A 155 -7.90 3.43 -7.10
CA LYS A 155 -8.28 4.03 -5.81
C LYS A 155 -8.13 3.02 -4.66
N LEU A 156 -8.46 1.75 -4.90
CA LEU A 156 -8.22 0.70 -3.92
C LEU A 156 -6.73 0.61 -3.61
N VAL A 157 -5.88 0.62 -4.64
CA VAL A 157 -4.42 0.51 -4.50
C VAL A 157 -3.73 1.76 -3.92
N ALA A 158 -4.52 2.76 -3.54
CA ALA A 158 -4.09 3.96 -2.83
C ALA A 158 -4.21 3.88 -1.30
N SER A 159 -4.72 2.77 -0.78
CA SER A 159 -5.02 2.63 0.65
C SER A 159 -3.80 2.17 1.46
N PHE A 160 -3.80 2.45 2.77
CA PHE A 160 -2.70 2.10 3.67
C PHE A 160 -2.61 0.60 4.01
N PHE A 161 -3.74 -0.12 4.03
CA PHE A 161 -3.80 -1.53 4.48
C PHE A 161 -3.24 -2.53 3.46
N ILE A 162 -2.74 -2.03 2.33
CA ILE A 162 -2.17 -2.78 1.21
C ILE A 162 -0.74 -2.32 0.89
N CYS A 163 -0.17 -1.48 1.73
CA CYS A 163 1.21 -1.07 1.58
C CYS A 163 2.14 -2.28 1.74
N PRO A 164 3.30 -2.28 1.05
CA PRO A 164 4.22 -3.39 1.14
C PRO A 164 4.82 -3.45 2.56
N LEU A 165 5.38 -4.60 2.91
CA LEU A 165 6.19 -4.81 4.09
C LEU A 165 7.63 -5.15 3.69
N VAL A 166 8.57 -4.81 4.55
CA VAL A 166 9.96 -5.25 4.38
C VAL A 166 10.01 -6.77 4.55
N PRO A 167 10.62 -7.53 3.63
CA PRO A 167 10.64 -9.00 3.65
C PRO A 167 11.18 -9.64 4.95
N SER A 168 12.00 -8.92 5.73
CA SER A 168 12.63 -9.43 6.95
C SER A 168 11.67 -9.65 8.15
N TYR A 169 10.43 -9.18 8.07
CA TYR A 169 9.44 -9.33 9.15
C TYR A 169 8.51 -10.55 8.99
N GLU A 170 8.74 -11.42 8.00
CA GLU A 170 7.91 -12.61 7.75
C GLU A 170 8.48 -13.93 8.33
N SER A 171 9.61 -13.87 9.05
CA SER A 171 10.26 -15.02 9.70
C SER A 171 9.92 -15.17 11.18
#